data_AF-A0A1F3T3U8-F1
#
_entry.id   AF-A0A1F3T3U8-F1
#
_cell.length_a   1.000
_cell.length_b   1.000
_cell.length_c   1.000
_cell.angle_alpha   90.00
_cell.angle_beta   90.00
_cell.angle_gamma   90.00
#
_symmetry.space_group_name_H-M   'P 1'
#
loop_
_entity.id
_entity.type
_entity.pdbx_description
1 polymer ?
#
loop_
_entity_poly.entity_id
_entity_poly.type
_entity_poly.pdbx_seq_one_letter_code
_entity_poly.pdbx_strand_id
1 'polypeptide(L)'
;MRRKLSLSFLGLLWFSSLQTGAFAAVHLPGFVEGLEKHRAPTAYLRTSLAALGSLRFQRFPDGILASYNRLTNQMTLDVAMKSTTGGGLKPLNELTPDQISTLYHELWHCYFSKVLRTTDPLYLDWFRSAQSLYTHHHRDFHDEAFAEFISEVTAAYLQMRRLMEARAPAARERMRANATLKKLYEDSFESQIEGYYRAFLGDFVSSGVNLPHGDRLLILENLLEGKIQKVYLDAFDERQFRGRK
;
A
#
# COMPACT_ATOMS: atom_id res chain seq x y z
N MET A 1 11.08 -25.16 -4.72
CA MET A 1 10.74 -25.27 -3.28
C MET A 1 10.41 -23.89 -2.75
N ARG A 2 9.11 -23.52 -2.70
CA ARG A 2 8.65 -22.29 -2.03
C ARG A 2 8.27 -22.65 -0.60
N ARG A 3 8.93 -22.04 0.39
CA ARG A 3 8.64 -22.24 1.82
C ARG A 3 7.31 -21.57 2.13
N LYS A 4 6.30 -22.37 2.52
CA LYS A 4 5.09 -21.89 3.18
C LYS A 4 5.49 -21.45 4.59
N LEU A 5 5.35 -20.15 4.88
CA LEU A 5 5.39 -19.64 6.26
C LEU A 5 4.03 -19.93 6.88
N SER A 6 3.97 -20.88 7.82
CA SER A 6 2.79 -21.09 8.67
C SER A 6 2.80 -20.04 9.77
N LEU A 7 1.97 -19.01 9.63
CA LEU A 7 1.67 -18.05 10.68
C LEU A 7 0.49 -18.58 11.50
N SER A 8 0.81 -19.34 12.55
CA SER A 8 -0.11 -19.55 13.67
C SER A 8 0.10 -18.40 14.65
N PHE A 9 -0.82 -17.44 14.71
CA PHE A 9 -0.80 -16.44 15.79
C PHE A 9 -2.18 -16.13 16.34
N LEU A 10 -2.28 -16.43 17.64
CA LEU A 10 -3.41 -16.27 18.54
C LEU A 10 -4.10 -14.91 18.45
N GLY A 11 -5.43 -14.95 18.52
CA GLY A 11 -6.24 -13.81 18.95
C GLY A 11 -5.87 -13.39 20.37
N LEU A 12 -5.32 -12.19 20.52
CA LEU A 12 -5.34 -11.45 21.77
C LEU A 12 -6.32 -10.28 21.63
N LEU A 13 -7.48 -10.43 22.27
CA LEU A 13 -8.28 -9.32 22.76
C LEU A 13 -7.50 -8.65 23.90
N TRP A 14 -6.65 -7.68 23.57
CA TRP A 14 -5.96 -6.85 24.55
C TRP A 14 -6.84 -5.66 24.93
N PHE A 15 -7.51 -5.75 26.08
CA PHE A 15 -8.06 -4.59 26.77
C PHE A 15 -6.89 -3.72 27.25
N SER A 16 -6.58 -2.69 26.47
CA SER A 16 -5.60 -1.66 26.85
C SER A 16 -6.34 -0.51 27.50
N SER A 17 -5.84 -0.05 28.64
CA SER A 17 -6.30 1.11 29.38
C SER A 17 -6.53 2.34 28.49
N LEU A 18 -7.67 3.01 28.69
CA LEU A 18 -8.02 4.29 28.08
C LEU A 18 -7.08 5.38 28.62
N GLN A 19 -5.87 5.48 28.07
CA GLN A 19 -5.14 6.74 28.08
C GLN A 19 -5.70 7.62 26.96
N THR A 20 -6.65 8.48 27.33
CA THR A 20 -7.11 9.59 26.49
C THR A 20 -6.01 10.66 26.46
N GLY A 21 -4.90 10.36 25.81
CA GLY A 21 -3.90 11.36 25.44
C GLY A 21 -4.50 12.27 24.37
N ALA A 22 -4.35 13.58 24.53
CA ALA A 22 -4.77 14.56 23.54
C ALA A 22 -4.24 14.17 22.16
N PHE A 23 -5.17 14.04 21.19
CA PHE A 23 -4.86 13.67 19.81
C PHE A 23 -4.14 14.85 19.14
N ALA A 24 -2.80 14.86 19.19
CA ALA A 24 -2.03 15.68 18.29
C ALA A 24 -2.33 15.17 16.87
N ALA A 25 -2.79 16.05 15.98
CA ALA A 25 -2.90 15.75 14.56
C ALA A 25 -1.52 15.32 14.08
N VAL A 26 -1.32 14.01 13.87
CA VAL A 26 -0.05 13.50 13.39
C VAL A 26 0.10 13.95 11.95
N HIS A 27 0.98 14.93 11.77
CA HIS A 27 1.32 15.46 10.46
C HIS A 27 2.06 14.39 9.63
N LEU A 28 1.33 13.77 8.69
CA LEU A 28 1.84 12.97 7.58
C LEU A 28 2.27 13.74 6.29
N PRO A 29 2.28 15.10 6.18
CA PRO A 29 2.65 15.79 4.94
C PRO A 29 3.98 15.33 4.34
N GLY A 30 5.01 15.11 5.17
CA GLY A 30 6.34 14.71 4.70
C GLY A 30 6.40 13.38 3.96
N PHE A 31 5.48 12.44 4.25
CA PHE A 31 5.40 11.17 3.54
C PHE A 31 4.85 11.37 2.13
N VAL A 32 3.71 12.05 2.01
CA VAL A 32 3.06 12.32 0.72
C VAL A 32 3.94 13.21 -0.16
N GLU A 33 4.50 14.28 0.40
CA GLU A 33 5.44 15.15 -0.31
C GLU A 33 6.68 14.39 -0.80
N GLY A 34 7.18 13.46 0.03
CA GLY A 34 8.28 12.57 -0.37
C GLY A 34 7.90 11.74 -1.59
N LEU A 35 6.71 11.14 -1.59
CA LEU A 35 6.22 10.30 -2.68
C LEU A 35 6.07 11.11 -3.97
N GLU A 36 5.54 12.33 -3.89
CA GLU A 36 5.41 13.23 -5.03
C GLU A 36 6.75 13.66 -5.61
N LYS A 37 7.76 13.89 -4.76
CA LYS A 37 9.12 14.13 -5.24
C LYS A 37 9.59 12.96 -6.11
N HIS A 38 9.28 11.71 -5.71
CA HIS A 38 9.54 10.51 -6.51
C HIS A 38 8.54 10.26 -7.65
N ARG A 39 7.59 11.17 -7.87
CA ARG A 39 6.52 11.05 -8.87
C ARG A 39 5.63 9.82 -8.68
N ALA A 40 5.57 9.28 -7.46
CA ALA A 40 4.60 8.25 -7.13
C ALA A 40 3.18 8.85 -7.10
N PRO A 41 2.14 8.07 -7.43
CA PRO A 41 0.75 8.49 -7.34
C PRO A 41 0.36 8.73 -5.88
N THR A 42 -0.16 9.91 -5.58
CA THR A 42 -0.52 10.31 -4.22
C THR A 42 -1.96 10.76 -4.06
N ALA A 43 -2.73 10.82 -5.15
CA ALA A 43 -4.09 11.34 -5.14
C ALA A 43 -4.97 10.60 -4.12
N TYR A 44 -5.06 9.26 -4.24
CA TYR A 44 -5.86 8.49 -3.31
C TYR A 44 -5.32 8.57 -1.87
N LEU A 45 -3.99 8.55 -1.68
CA LEU A 45 -3.36 8.68 -0.35
C LEU A 45 -3.74 10.00 0.33
N ARG A 46 -3.74 11.12 -0.39
CA ARG A 46 -4.16 12.41 0.14
C ARG A 46 -5.61 12.35 0.62
N THR A 47 -6.48 11.74 -0.17
CA THR A 47 -7.90 11.59 0.20
C THR A 47 -8.06 10.64 1.39
N SER A 48 -7.33 9.52 1.45
CA SER A 48 -7.31 8.62 2.60
C SER A 48 -6.90 9.35 3.86
N LEU A 49 -5.82 10.11 3.80
CA LEU A 49 -5.25 10.82 4.94
C LEU A 49 -6.17 11.95 5.43
N ALA A 50 -6.84 12.64 4.51
CA ALA A 50 -7.86 13.64 4.88
C ALA A 50 -9.10 12.99 5.52
N ALA A 51 -9.42 11.75 5.15
CA ALA A 51 -10.53 10.99 5.71
C ALA A 51 -10.17 10.22 7.00
N LEU A 52 -8.88 10.05 7.30
CA LEU A 52 -8.40 9.29 8.45
C LEU A 52 -8.69 10.04 9.75
N GLY A 53 -9.33 9.37 10.71
CA GLY A 53 -9.76 10.00 11.96
C GLY A 53 -8.60 10.24 12.92
N SER A 54 -7.69 9.28 13.05
CA SER A 54 -6.48 9.45 13.87
C SER A 54 -5.37 8.49 13.46
N LEU A 55 -4.14 8.84 13.84
CA LEU A 55 -2.97 7.97 13.74
C LEU A 55 -2.35 7.77 15.13
N ARG A 56 -2.00 6.54 15.47
CA ARG A 56 -1.23 6.23 16.69
C ARG A 56 0.00 5.39 16.36
N PHE A 57 0.98 5.44 17.26
CA PHE A 57 2.12 4.53 17.24
C PHE A 57 2.04 3.57 18.42
N GLN A 58 2.24 2.28 18.18
CA GLN A 58 2.36 1.27 19.23
C GLN A 58 3.40 0.23 18.81
N ARG A 59 3.96 -0.52 19.74
CA ARG A 59 4.79 -1.68 19.36
C ARG A 59 3.88 -2.84 19.01
N PHE A 60 4.04 -3.40 17.82
CA PHE A 60 3.37 -4.63 17.41
C PHE A 60 4.22 -5.87 17.75
N PRO A 61 3.60 -7.06 17.85
CA PRO A 61 4.33 -8.32 17.78
C PRO A 61 5.02 -8.47 16.41
N ASP A 62 6.05 -9.32 16.36
CA ASP A 62 6.92 -9.49 15.18
C ASP A 62 6.12 -9.70 13.88
N GLY A 63 6.48 -8.94 12.84
CA GLY A 63 5.94 -9.08 11.48
C GLY A 63 4.74 -8.19 11.14
N ILE A 64 4.11 -7.51 12.11
CA ILE A 64 3.03 -6.55 11.84
C ILE A 64 3.59 -5.12 11.92
N LEU A 65 3.45 -4.34 10.84
CA LEU A 65 3.96 -2.98 10.79
C LEU A 65 2.87 -1.92 10.97
N ALA A 66 1.62 -2.24 10.66
CA ALA A 66 0.49 -1.36 10.90
C ALA A 66 -0.83 -2.13 10.92
N SER A 67 -1.89 -1.42 11.30
CA SER A 67 -3.27 -1.85 11.09
C SER A 67 -4.23 -0.66 11.01
N TYR A 68 -5.21 -0.74 10.12
CA TYR A 68 -6.33 0.19 10.05
C TYR A 68 -7.57 -0.40 10.74
N ASN A 69 -8.08 0.30 11.75
CA ASN A 69 -9.34 -0.03 12.38
C ASN A 69 -10.49 0.77 11.75
N ARG A 70 -11.30 0.08 10.95
CA ARG A 70 -12.45 0.65 10.24
C ARG A 70 -13.52 1.26 11.14
N LEU A 71 -13.75 0.67 12.32
CA LEU A 71 -14.78 1.10 13.26
C LEU A 71 -14.40 2.43 13.92
N THR A 72 -13.16 2.54 14.40
CA THR A 72 -12.65 3.76 15.05
C THR A 72 -12.05 4.76 14.06
N ASN A 73 -11.92 4.37 12.79
CA ASN A 73 -11.24 5.13 11.74
C ASN A 73 -9.81 5.55 12.16
N GLN A 74 -9.13 4.66 12.86
CA GLN A 74 -7.78 4.90 13.38
C GLN A 74 -6.79 3.98 12.68
N MET A 75 -5.68 4.56 12.23
CA MET A 75 -4.52 3.80 11.78
C MET A 75 -3.54 3.69 12.93
N THR A 76 -3.04 2.49 13.16
CA THR A 76 -2.01 2.22 14.15
C THR A 76 -0.75 1.76 13.44
N LEU A 77 0.37 2.43 13.68
CA LEU A 77 1.66 2.11 13.09
C LEU A 77 2.61 1.55 14.14
N ASP A 78 3.57 0.73 13.71
CA ASP A 78 4.63 0.28 14.58
C ASP A 78 5.52 1.45 15.02
N VAL A 79 6.01 1.42 16.27
CA VAL A 79 6.95 2.43 16.79
C VAL A 79 8.22 2.55 15.94
N ALA A 80 8.63 1.51 15.22
CA ALA A 80 9.74 1.56 14.28
C ALA A 80 9.49 2.48 13.07
N MET A 81 8.23 2.86 12.82
CA MET A 81 7.86 3.83 11.78
C MET A 81 7.82 5.27 12.30
N LYS A 82 7.94 5.47 13.62
CA LYS A 82 7.93 6.79 14.25
C LYS A 82 9.26 7.50 14.03
N SER A 83 9.22 8.79 13.70
CA SER A 83 10.39 9.64 13.62
C SER A 83 11.04 9.80 15.01
N THR A 84 12.37 9.87 15.04
CA THR A 84 13.15 10.11 16.26
C THR A 84 13.22 11.60 16.63
N THR A 85 12.97 12.49 15.67
CA THR A 85 13.11 13.95 15.83
C THR A 85 11.77 14.67 15.91
N GLY A 86 10.67 14.01 15.56
CA GLY A 86 9.32 14.53 15.66
C GLY A 86 8.34 13.43 16.04
N GLY A 87 7.27 13.74 16.77
CA GLY A 87 6.31 12.74 17.24
C GLY A 87 5.49 12.01 16.15
N GLY A 88 5.78 12.24 14.86
CA GLY A 88 5.06 11.71 13.70
C GLY A 88 5.77 10.57 12.96
N LEU A 89 5.32 10.29 11.74
CA LEU A 89 5.90 9.28 10.86
C LEU A 89 7.31 9.70 10.41
N LYS A 90 8.20 8.72 10.23
CA LYS A 90 9.50 8.93 9.57
C LYS A 90 9.34 9.59 8.19
N PRO A 91 10.30 10.44 7.79
CA PRO A 91 10.34 10.91 6.41
C PRO A 91 10.55 9.72 5.47
N LEU A 92 10.09 9.87 4.22
CA LEU A 92 10.03 8.76 3.26
C LEU A 92 11.38 8.04 3.07
N ASN A 93 12.50 8.78 3.06
CA ASN A 93 13.86 8.24 2.89
C ASN A 93 14.34 7.38 4.08
N GLU A 94 13.68 7.45 5.23
CA GLU A 94 13.98 6.64 6.42
C GLU A 94 13.03 5.42 6.56
N LEU A 95 11.99 5.35 5.73
CA LEU A 95 11.08 4.20 5.70
C LEU A 95 11.65 3.08 4.83
N THR A 96 11.56 1.85 5.34
CA THR A 96 11.88 0.64 4.57
C THR A 96 10.85 0.39 3.47
N PRO A 97 11.17 -0.40 2.43
CA PRO A 97 10.18 -0.80 1.43
C PRO A 97 8.92 -1.42 2.04
N ASP A 98 9.07 -2.33 3.01
CA ASP A 98 7.95 -2.98 3.69
C ASP A 98 7.07 -1.96 4.43
N GLN A 99 7.68 -0.99 5.13
CA GLN A 99 6.94 0.07 5.81
C GLN A 99 6.14 0.95 4.83
N ILE A 100 6.69 1.24 3.67
CA ILE A 100 5.99 2.01 2.63
C ILE A 100 4.85 1.18 2.04
N SER A 101 5.12 -0.07 1.71
CA SER A 101 4.14 -1.05 1.22
C SER A 101 2.94 -1.12 2.17
N THR A 102 3.20 -1.35 3.46
CA THR A 102 2.18 -1.38 4.51
C THR A 102 1.39 -0.06 4.62
N LEU A 103 2.03 1.11 4.46
CA LEU A 103 1.28 2.39 4.47
C LEU A 103 0.29 2.47 3.30
N TYR A 104 0.70 2.08 2.09
CA TYR A 104 -0.19 2.06 0.93
C TYR A 104 -1.37 1.11 1.15
N HIS A 105 -1.08 -0.09 1.65
CA HIS A 105 -2.05 -1.14 1.97
C HIS A 105 -3.14 -0.64 2.93
N GLU A 106 -2.74 -0.12 4.07
CA GLU A 106 -3.68 0.28 5.11
C GLU A 106 -4.41 1.60 4.79
N LEU A 107 -3.76 2.52 4.08
CA LEU A 107 -4.42 3.74 3.59
C LEU A 107 -5.41 3.43 2.47
N TRP A 108 -5.25 2.32 1.75
CA TRP A 108 -6.27 1.82 0.84
C TRP A 108 -7.52 1.40 1.61
N HIS A 109 -7.42 0.64 2.70
CA HIS A 109 -8.61 0.28 3.50
C HIS A 109 -9.34 1.51 4.06
N CYS A 110 -8.59 2.54 4.46
CA CYS A 110 -9.16 3.82 4.86
C CYS A 110 -9.91 4.50 3.70
N TYR A 111 -9.27 4.61 2.54
CA TYR A 111 -9.87 5.16 1.32
C TYR A 111 -11.17 4.44 0.96
N PHE A 112 -11.07 3.12 0.87
CA PHE A 112 -12.18 2.27 0.47
C PHE A 112 -13.34 2.39 1.46
N SER A 113 -13.07 2.35 2.76
CA SER A 113 -14.12 2.43 3.77
C SER A 113 -14.78 3.80 3.88
N LYS A 114 -14.04 4.90 3.71
CA LYS A 114 -14.54 6.25 4.04
C LYS A 114 -14.90 7.07 2.81
N VAL A 115 -14.29 6.78 1.68
CA VAL A 115 -14.45 7.50 0.43
C VAL A 115 -15.21 6.63 -0.58
N LEU A 116 -14.59 5.60 -1.14
CA LEU A 116 -15.20 4.85 -2.25
C LEU A 116 -16.58 4.29 -1.91
N ARG A 117 -16.72 3.63 -0.74
CA ARG A 117 -18.01 3.07 -0.29
C ARG A 117 -19.09 4.12 -0.02
N THR A 118 -18.76 5.40 0.08
CA THR A 118 -19.72 6.47 0.35
C THR A 118 -19.97 7.35 -0.87
N THR A 119 -19.03 7.43 -1.80
CA THR A 119 -19.07 8.38 -2.92
C THR A 119 -19.24 7.74 -4.30
N ASP A 120 -18.96 6.45 -4.46
CA ASP A 120 -18.95 5.79 -5.77
C ASP A 120 -19.97 4.64 -5.86
N PRO A 121 -21.16 4.89 -6.44
CA PRO A 121 -22.18 3.87 -6.66
C PRO A 121 -21.72 2.74 -7.57
N LEU A 122 -20.88 3.02 -8.58
CA LEU A 122 -20.40 2.00 -9.51
C LEU A 122 -19.46 1.04 -8.80
N TYR A 123 -18.57 1.55 -7.96
CA TYR A 123 -17.71 0.70 -7.15
C TYR A 123 -18.52 -0.13 -6.14
N LEU A 124 -19.54 0.45 -5.51
CA LEU A 124 -20.44 -0.29 -4.61
C LEU A 124 -21.16 -1.43 -5.33
N ASP A 125 -21.65 -1.19 -6.55
CA ASP A 125 -22.35 -2.19 -7.34
C ASP A 125 -21.40 -3.27 -7.87
N TRP A 126 -20.19 -2.90 -8.28
CA TRP A 126 -19.12 -3.86 -8.57
C TRP A 126 -18.81 -4.71 -7.34
N PHE A 127 -18.61 -4.10 -6.16
CA PHE A 127 -18.28 -4.80 -4.92
C PHE A 127 -19.40 -5.74 -4.47
N ARG A 128 -20.66 -5.35 -4.63
CA ARG A 128 -21.84 -6.22 -4.41
C ARG A 128 -21.89 -7.35 -5.42
N SER A 129 -21.59 -7.09 -6.69
CA SER A 129 -21.60 -8.10 -7.75
C SER A 129 -20.49 -9.12 -7.54
N ALA A 130 -19.30 -8.66 -7.13
CA ALA A 130 -18.18 -9.51 -6.78
C ALA A 130 -18.56 -10.48 -5.64
N GLN A 131 -19.31 -10.02 -4.62
CA GLN A 131 -19.84 -10.89 -3.58
C GLN A 131 -20.69 -12.07 -4.12
N SER A 132 -21.41 -11.87 -5.22
CA SER A 132 -22.22 -12.92 -5.86
C SER A 132 -21.40 -13.88 -6.73
N LEU A 133 -20.24 -13.44 -7.24
CA LEU A 133 -19.33 -14.27 -8.04
C LEU A 133 -18.45 -15.16 -7.16
N TYR A 134 -18.25 -14.76 -5.90
CA TYR A 134 -17.34 -15.42 -4.96
C TYR A 134 -18.07 -15.80 -3.66
N THR A 135 -19.23 -16.46 -3.79
CA THR A 135 -20.14 -16.82 -2.70
C THR A 135 -19.52 -17.64 -1.57
N HIS A 136 -18.38 -18.30 -1.83
CA HIS A 136 -17.63 -19.09 -0.85
C HIS A 136 -16.52 -18.32 -0.11
N HIS A 137 -16.29 -17.05 -0.46
CA HIS A 137 -15.23 -16.22 0.13
C HIS A 137 -15.81 -15.05 0.93
N HIS A 138 -15.12 -14.66 2.00
CA HIS A 138 -15.56 -13.53 2.82
C HIS A 138 -15.46 -12.23 2.04
N ARG A 139 -16.42 -11.32 2.26
CA ARG A 139 -16.60 -10.05 1.54
C ARG A 139 -15.34 -9.16 1.43
N ASP A 140 -14.39 -9.32 2.35
CA ASP A 140 -13.22 -8.45 2.44
C ASP A 140 -12.03 -8.93 1.60
N PHE A 141 -12.09 -10.12 0.97
CA PHE A 141 -10.94 -10.64 0.23
C PHE A 141 -10.52 -9.75 -0.95
N HIS A 142 -11.48 -9.13 -1.66
CA HIS A 142 -11.17 -8.20 -2.75
C HIS A 142 -10.50 -6.92 -2.26
N ASP A 143 -10.92 -6.44 -1.09
CA ASP A 143 -10.33 -5.25 -0.47
C ASP A 143 -8.85 -5.50 -0.17
N GLU A 144 -8.55 -6.64 0.46
CA GLU A 144 -7.19 -7.11 0.73
C GLU A 144 -6.38 -7.35 -0.56
N ALA A 145 -6.97 -7.97 -1.58
CA ALA A 145 -6.30 -8.18 -2.87
C ALA A 145 -5.94 -6.87 -3.57
N PHE A 146 -6.82 -5.87 -3.52
CA PHE A 146 -6.55 -4.54 -4.07
C PHE A 146 -5.46 -3.84 -3.26
N ALA A 147 -5.55 -3.89 -1.92
CA ALA A 147 -4.55 -3.33 -1.03
C ALA A 147 -3.16 -3.91 -1.31
N GLU A 148 -3.07 -5.23 -1.43
CA GLU A 148 -1.83 -5.96 -1.70
C GLU A 148 -1.26 -5.61 -3.08
N PHE A 149 -2.10 -5.61 -4.12
CA PHE A 149 -1.67 -5.25 -5.47
C PHE A 149 -1.11 -3.83 -5.54
N ILE A 150 -1.82 -2.84 -4.98
CA ILE A 150 -1.37 -1.44 -4.92
C ILE A 150 -0.03 -1.33 -4.19
N SER A 151 0.13 -2.11 -3.13
CA SER A 151 1.34 -2.10 -2.30
C SER A 151 2.53 -2.69 -3.05
N GLU A 152 2.35 -3.81 -3.76
CA GLU A 152 3.39 -4.44 -4.58
C GLU A 152 3.88 -3.52 -5.70
N VAL A 153 2.96 -3.01 -6.55
CA VAL A 153 3.35 -2.16 -7.70
C VAL A 153 4.02 -0.86 -7.25
N THR A 154 3.56 -0.29 -6.13
CA THR A 154 4.14 0.95 -5.62
C THR A 154 5.49 0.72 -4.95
N ALA A 155 5.65 -0.37 -4.20
CA ALA A 155 6.93 -0.75 -3.62
C ALA A 155 7.97 -1.01 -4.72
N ALA A 156 7.61 -1.76 -5.77
CA ALA A 156 8.46 -2.02 -6.93
C ALA A 156 8.85 -0.72 -7.65
N TYR A 157 7.88 0.17 -7.92
CA TYR A 157 8.14 1.47 -8.52
C TYR A 157 9.13 2.31 -7.69
N LEU A 158 8.88 2.45 -6.38
CA LEU A 158 9.71 3.28 -5.50
C LEU A 158 11.12 2.69 -5.33
N GLN A 159 11.24 1.37 -5.21
CA GLN A 159 12.54 0.70 -5.13
C GLN A 159 13.35 0.95 -6.40
N MET A 160 12.75 0.75 -7.57
CA MET A 160 13.42 0.99 -8.86
C MET A 160 13.78 2.47 -9.02
N ARG A 161 12.87 3.38 -8.63
CA ARG A 161 13.10 4.82 -8.66
C ARG A 161 14.30 5.22 -7.81
N ARG A 162 14.35 4.78 -6.55
CA ARG A 162 15.47 5.04 -5.63
C ARG A 162 16.79 4.49 -6.18
N LEU A 163 16.75 3.28 -6.73
CA LEU A 163 17.91 2.66 -7.34
C LEU A 163 18.44 3.49 -8.52
N MET A 164 17.56 4.02 -9.39
CA MET A 164 17.95 4.90 -10.49
C MET A 164 18.51 6.25 -10.00
N GLU A 165 17.87 6.86 -9.00
CA GLU A 165 18.28 8.16 -8.44
C GLU A 165 19.68 8.11 -7.82
N ALA A 166 20.05 6.98 -7.21
CA ALA A 166 21.36 6.78 -6.60
C ALA A 166 22.51 6.57 -7.61
N ARG A 167 22.24 6.63 -8.92
CA ARG A 167 23.22 6.34 -9.97
C ARG A 167 23.51 7.57 -10.83
N ALA A 168 24.72 7.63 -11.39
CA ALA A 168 25.05 8.64 -12.39
C ALA A 168 24.21 8.46 -13.68
N PRO A 169 24.00 9.51 -14.49
CA PRO A 169 23.18 9.42 -15.71
C PRO A 169 23.56 8.26 -16.64
N ALA A 170 24.86 8.08 -16.95
CA ALA A 170 25.34 6.98 -17.79
C ALA A 170 25.04 5.58 -17.21
N ALA A 171 25.02 5.45 -15.88
CA ALA A 171 24.63 4.20 -15.23
C ALA A 171 23.12 3.96 -15.27
N ARG A 172 22.28 5.01 -15.16
CA ARG A 172 20.83 4.89 -15.38
C ARG A 172 20.49 4.46 -16.80
N GLU A 173 21.16 4.98 -17.81
CA GLU A 173 20.98 4.54 -19.21
C GLU A 173 21.24 3.04 -19.36
N ARG A 174 22.34 2.53 -18.78
CA ARG A 174 22.64 1.09 -18.78
C ARG A 174 21.58 0.26 -18.04
N MET A 175 21.05 0.78 -16.92
CA MET A 175 19.96 0.12 -16.21
C MET A 175 18.67 0.10 -17.03
N ARG A 176 18.34 1.19 -17.73
CA ARG A 176 17.18 1.26 -18.63
C ARG A 176 17.25 0.25 -19.77
N ALA A 177 18.45 0.02 -20.30
CA ALA A 177 18.70 -1.01 -21.31
C ALA A 177 18.76 -2.44 -20.75
N ASN A 178 18.71 -2.63 -19.43
CA ASN A 178 18.81 -3.94 -18.81
C ASN A 178 17.45 -4.67 -18.86
N ALA A 179 17.36 -5.72 -19.67
CA ALA A 179 16.15 -6.52 -19.85
C ALA A 179 15.66 -7.19 -18.55
N THR A 180 16.57 -7.59 -17.66
CA THR A 180 16.20 -8.21 -16.37
C THR A 180 15.55 -7.20 -15.44
N LEU A 181 16.10 -5.97 -15.34
CA LEU A 181 15.49 -4.92 -14.52
C LEU A 181 14.15 -4.47 -15.07
N LYS A 182 14.05 -4.34 -16.39
CA LYS A 182 12.78 -4.08 -17.08
C LYS A 182 11.75 -5.15 -16.74
N LYS A 183 12.13 -6.43 -16.87
CA LYS A 183 11.24 -7.56 -16.58
C LYS A 183 10.79 -7.57 -15.12
N LEU A 184 11.70 -7.37 -14.16
CA LEU A 184 11.34 -7.30 -12.74
C LEU A 184 10.32 -6.21 -12.43
N TYR A 185 10.43 -5.06 -13.12
CA TYR A 185 9.44 -4.00 -13.01
C TYR A 185 8.09 -4.42 -13.61
N GLU A 186 8.10 -4.95 -14.83
CA GLU A 186 6.89 -5.38 -15.54
C GLU A 186 6.17 -6.55 -14.85
N ASP A 187 6.93 -7.49 -14.28
CA ASP A 187 6.40 -8.65 -13.54
C ASP A 187 5.57 -8.22 -12.32
N SER A 188 5.82 -7.05 -11.72
CA SER A 188 5.02 -6.53 -10.59
C SER A 188 3.59 -6.16 -10.96
N PHE A 189 3.33 -5.82 -12.22
CA PHE A 189 1.97 -5.53 -12.72
C PHE A 189 1.21 -6.81 -13.07
N GLU A 190 1.94 -7.90 -13.33
CA GLU A 190 1.38 -9.19 -13.70
C GLU A 190 1.39 -10.20 -12.54
N SER A 191 1.82 -9.79 -11.35
CA SER A 191 1.88 -10.65 -10.18
C SER A 191 0.51 -11.26 -9.88
N GLN A 192 0.54 -12.53 -9.46
CA GLN A 192 -0.66 -13.18 -8.95
C GLN A 192 -0.88 -12.72 -7.52
N ILE A 193 -1.94 -11.94 -7.32
CA ILE A 193 -2.34 -11.41 -6.03
C ILE A 193 -3.61 -12.12 -5.60
N GLU A 194 -3.48 -12.92 -4.54
CA GLU A 194 -4.62 -13.55 -3.89
C GLU A 194 -5.05 -12.68 -2.71
N GLY A 195 -6.34 -12.40 -2.62
CA GLY A 195 -6.90 -11.81 -1.40
C GLY A 195 -6.87 -12.82 -0.26
N TYR A 196 -6.79 -12.34 0.98
CA TYR A 196 -6.98 -13.15 2.17
C TYR A 196 -8.17 -12.65 2.98
N TYR A 197 -8.67 -13.48 3.88
CA TYR A 197 -9.70 -13.08 4.84
C TYR A 197 -9.49 -13.78 6.16
N ARG A 198 -10.11 -13.24 7.20
CA ARG A 198 -10.13 -13.86 8.53
C ARG A 198 -11.30 -14.84 8.62
N ALA A 199 -11.02 -16.12 8.82
CA ALA A 199 -12.04 -17.11 9.12
C ALA A 199 -12.71 -16.81 10.48
N PHE A 200 -13.86 -17.41 10.74
CA PHE A 200 -14.61 -17.22 11.99
C PHE A 200 -13.76 -17.45 13.25
N LEU A 201 -12.81 -18.40 13.19
CA LEU A 201 -11.91 -18.76 14.30
C LEU A 201 -10.67 -17.84 14.42
N GLY A 202 -10.53 -16.85 13.54
CA GLY A 202 -9.44 -15.87 13.57
C GLY A 202 -8.25 -16.18 12.67
N ASP A 203 -8.19 -17.36 12.06
CA ASP A 203 -7.13 -17.74 11.11
C ASP A 203 -7.22 -16.93 9.81
N PHE A 204 -6.07 -16.56 9.26
CA PHE A 204 -6.00 -15.98 7.92
C PHE A 204 -6.07 -17.09 6.88
N VAL A 205 -7.01 -16.97 5.95
CA VAL A 205 -7.24 -17.92 4.87
C VAL A 205 -7.01 -17.19 3.56
N SER A 206 -6.07 -17.68 2.74
CA SER A 206 -5.99 -17.23 1.34
C SER A 206 -7.28 -17.63 0.64
N SER A 207 -7.84 -16.70 -0.12
CA SER A 207 -8.98 -16.98 -1.00
C SER A 207 -8.62 -18.02 -2.07
N GLY A 208 -7.35 -18.13 -2.47
CA GLY A 208 -6.95 -18.89 -3.66
C GLY A 208 -7.53 -18.30 -4.96
N VAL A 209 -8.13 -17.12 -4.90
CA VAL A 209 -8.72 -16.41 -6.03
C VAL A 209 -7.77 -15.27 -6.39
N ASN A 210 -7.15 -15.40 -7.55
CA ASN A 210 -6.31 -14.34 -8.10
C ASN A 210 -7.15 -13.14 -8.51
N LEU A 211 -6.63 -11.94 -8.24
CA LEU A 211 -7.18 -10.68 -8.71
C LEU A 211 -7.26 -10.67 -10.25
N PRO A 212 -8.46 -10.52 -10.85
CA PRO A 212 -8.61 -10.51 -12.31
C PRO A 212 -7.76 -9.42 -12.98
N HIS A 213 -7.29 -9.69 -14.20
CA HIS A 213 -6.49 -8.71 -14.96
C HIS A 213 -7.25 -7.39 -15.21
N GLY A 214 -8.56 -7.46 -15.50
CA GLY A 214 -9.39 -6.25 -15.68
C GLY A 214 -9.43 -5.36 -14.44
N ASP A 215 -9.53 -5.96 -13.25
CA ASP A 215 -9.56 -5.22 -11.98
C ASP A 215 -8.19 -4.56 -11.70
N ARG A 216 -7.09 -5.25 -12.03
CA ARG A 216 -5.74 -4.68 -11.97
C ARG A 216 -5.61 -3.43 -12.85
N LEU A 217 -6.06 -3.51 -14.11
CA LEU A 217 -6.06 -2.35 -15.02
C LEU A 217 -6.89 -1.19 -14.46
N LEU A 218 -8.08 -1.48 -13.93
CA LEU A 218 -8.96 -0.48 -13.33
C LEU A 218 -8.29 0.27 -12.17
N ILE A 219 -7.58 -0.44 -11.30
CA ILE A 219 -6.80 0.15 -10.19
C ILE A 219 -5.72 1.08 -10.73
N LEU A 220 -4.95 0.61 -11.71
CA LEU A 220 -3.84 1.38 -12.28
C LEU A 220 -4.33 2.66 -12.95
N GLU A 221 -5.44 2.58 -13.71
CA GLU A 221 -6.02 3.72 -14.42
C GLU A 221 -6.66 4.73 -13.47
N ASN A 222 -7.49 4.29 -12.52
CA ASN A 222 -8.31 5.21 -11.71
C ASN A 222 -7.59 5.70 -10.46
N LEU A 223 -6.91 4.80 -9.74
CA LEU A 223 -6.33 5.14 -8.42
C LEU A 223 -4.91 5.65 -8.55
N LEU A 224 -4.16 5.10 -9.52
CA LEU A 224 -2.77 5.45 -9.76
C LEU A 224 -2.60 6.34 -11.01
N GLU A 225 -3.71 6.77 -11.61
CA GLU A 225 -3.77 7.69 -12.76
C GLU A 225 -2.92 7.24 -13.97
N GLY A 226 -2.71 5.93 -14.12
CA GLY A 226 -1.80 5.34 -15.11
C GLY A 226 -0.33 5.77 -14.96
N LYS A 227 0.03 6.49 -13.90
CA LYS A 227 1.37 7.10 -13.74
C LYS A 227 2.46 6.04 -13.66
N ILE A 228 2.18 4.93 -13.00
CA ILE A 228 3.15 3.85 -12.77
C ILE A 228 3.09 2.74 -13.83
N GLN A 229 2.03 2.61 -14.62
CA GLN A 229 1.89 1.52 -15.59
C GLN A 229 2.66 1.75 -16.91
N LYS A 230 3.26 2.93 -17.11
CA LYS A 230 3.99 3.24 -18.34
C LYS A 230 5.13 2.24 -18.57
N VAL A 231 5.47 2.01 -19.84
CA VAL A 231 6.62 1.15 -20.20
C VAL A 231 7.86 1.57 -19.42
N TYR A 232 8.68 0.61 -19.00
CA TYR A 232 9.84 0.84 -18.13
C TYR A 232 10.73 2.02 -18.57
N LEU A 233 10.98 2.15 -19.87
CA LEU A 233 11.77 3.25 -20.43
C LEU A 233 11.13 4.61 -20.20
N ASP A 234 9.81 4.71 -20.37
CA ASP A 234 9.05 5.95 -20.21
C ASP A 234 8.87 6.29 -18.72
N ALA A 235 8.57 5.29 -17.89
CA ALA A 235 8.42 5.43 -16.44
C ALA A 235 9.70 5.97 -15.78
N PHE A 236 10.87 5.62 -16.32
CA PHE A 236 12.19 6.02 -15.81
C PHE A 236 13.02 6.85 -16.80
N ASP A 237 12.38 7.61 -17.69
CA ASP A 237 13.05 8.51 -18.64
C ASP A 237 13.96 9.52 -17.92
N GLU A 238 15.14 9.83 -18.50
CA GLU A 238 16.14 10.71 -17.88
C GLU A 238 15.60 12.10 -17.54
N ARG A 239 14.68 12.64 -18.36
CA ARG A 239 14.04 13.95 -18.13
C ARG A 239 13.30 13.98 -16.80
N GLN A 240 12.87 12.84 -16.29
CA GLN A 240 12.20 12.77 -15.00
C GLN A 240 13.13 12.96 -13.79
N PHE A 241 14.45 12.84 -13.98
CA PHE A 241 15.46 13.06 -12.94
C PHE A 241 16.11 14.45 -13.02
N ARG A 242 15.90 15.19 -14.11
CA ARG A 242 16.41 16.56 -14.29
C ARG A 242 15.58 17.52 -13.43
N GLY A 243 16.24 18.36 -12.63
CA GLY A 243 15.59 19.33 -11.71
C GLY A 243 15.84 19.08 -10.22
N ARG A 244 16.59 18.04 -9.86
CA ARG A 244 17.12 17.83 -8.51
C ARG A 244 18.61 18.17 -8.50
N LYS A 245 18.94 19.45 -8.36
CA LYS A 245 20.25 19.92 -7.93
C LYS A 245 20.10 20.56 -6.57
#